data_AF-H3CS97-F1
#
_entry.id   AF-H3CS97-F1
#
_cell.length_a   1.000
_cell.length_b   1.000
_cell.length_c   1.000
_cell.angle_alpha   90.00
_cell.angle_beta   90.00
_cell.angle_gamma   90.00
#
_symmetry.space_group_name_H-M   'P 1'
#
loop_
_entity.id
_entity.type
_entity.pdbx_description
1 polymer ?
#
loop_
_entity_poly.entity_id
_entity_poly.type
_entity_poly.pdbx_seq_one_letter_code
_entity_poly.pdbx_strand_id
1 'polypeptide(L)'
;FSWDSRRCSVVLYAAQLYQQYNEAAQNFEILRQALSEDTAPSPTPSPLPARRPLPPPSSPRLSISLTKSSTLWRELPGVRNSSELEELTEDQRRLQEVRFEVVTSEASYCRSLDIVVEHFVKSKQLGALLGNQDRNWLFSRLADVRAISHSFLSKLEERLESDIMSFTVCDIIAKHCQRFKMVYVPYLTNQSYQDATYQRLMNENPGFKRIVEKLERSPVCQRLPLRSFLVLPFQRITRLKLLVQNIVKRTTPGTAEATQAIKALKLLEKLIQESNDSITQMKSIESLVSLSAKVDFECRTLPLISQSRRMVREGPVTELMDFSLKDTERSVYLHLFNDYLLISLQKEGGRFTVIDHSPVSELRVENCQLKLHSLQKNLFRVHMSNKALLLRTDALSDKLRWISSLSRPHAEIDFSAAQDYPQMQCIRAFVAQQPDELSLEKADIILVHQQSSDHWVEGTRLSDRHRGWVPQSHLETITNLRVRQHNLADALKVSTA
;
A
#
# COMPACT_ATOMS: atom_id res chain seq x y z
N PHE A 1 2.62 26.90 23.23
CA PHE A 1 1.91 27.64 22.17
C PHE A 1 0.42 27.36 22.31
N SER A 2 -0.31 28.29 22.93
CA SER A 2 -1.77 28.23 23.07
C SER A 2 -2.39 28.58 21.72
N TRP A 3 -2.90 27.59 20.99
CA TRP A 3 -3.72 27.83 19.80
C TRP A 3 -5.08 28.36 20.27
N ASP A 4 -5.33 29.64 20.02
CA ASP A 4 -6.57 30.31 20.37
C ASP A 4 -7.69 29.82 19.44
N SER A 5 -8.65 29.10 20.00
CA SER A 5 -9.74 28.42 19.30
C SER A 5 -10.79 29.38 18.71
N ARG A 6 -10.45 30.68 18.55
CA ARG A 6 -11.35 31.78 18.18
C ARG A 6 -11.12 32.37 16.79
N ARG A 7 -10.22 31.80 15.98
CA ARG A 7 -10.15 32.10 14.53
C ARG A 7 -10.88 31.01 13.74
N CYS A 8 -12.18 30.87 13.93
CA CYS A 8 -13.00 30.32 12.86
C CYS A 8 -13.09 31.43 11.80
N SER A 9 -12.52 31.20 10.60
CA SER A 9 -12.87 32.03 9.46
C SER A 9 -14.40 32.05 9.36
N VAL A 10 -14.99 33.23 9.17
CA VAL A 10 -16.45 33.43 9.15
C VAL A 10 -17.10 32.65 7.98
N VAL A 11 -16.29 32.07 7.10
CA VAL A 11 -16.68 31.50 5.81
C VAL A 11 -16.99 29.99 5.89
N LEU A 12 -16.40 29.22 6.81
CA LEU A 12 -16.45 27.75 6.76
C LEU A 12 -16.76 27.08 8.10
N TYR A 13 -18.02 27.09 8.52
CA TYR A 13 -18.47 26.16 9.56
C TYR A 13 -18.79 24.78 8.94
N ALA A 14 -17.80 23.88 8.95
CA ALA A 14 -17.99 22.50 8.50
C ALA A 14 -18.91 21.75 9.47
N ALA A 15 -20.23 21.74 9.24
CA ALA A 15 -21.21 21.11 10.13
C ALA A 15 -21.07 19.57 10.21
N GLN A 16 -20.48 18.95 9.19
CA GLN A 16 -20.38 17.51 8.99
C GLN A 16 -18.96 16.99 9.28
N LEU A 17 -18.83 15.76 9.77
CA LEU A 17 -17.53 15.10 9.95
C LEU A 17 -16.97 14.61 8.63
N TYR A 18 -15.63 14.57 8.51
CA TYR A 18 -14.94 14.19 7.28
C TYR A 18 -15.38 12.87 6.68
N GLN A 19 -15.63 11.84 7.50
CA GLN A 19 -16.07 10.54 7.03
C GLN A 19 -17.41 10.63 6.30
N GLN A 20 -18.37 11.35 6.90
CA GLN A 20 -19.69 11.54 6.31
C GLN A 20 -19.64 12.49 5.10
N TYR A 21 -18.76 13.50 5.13
CA TYR A 21 -18.50 14.36 3.98
C TYR A 21 -17.97 13.53 2.80
N ASN A 22 -17.03 12.61 3.06
CA ASN A 22 -16.44 11.79 2.02
C ASN A 22 -17.46 10.81 1.42
N GLU A 23 -18.31 10.19 2.23
CA GLU A 23 -19.43 9.37 1.75
C GLU A 23 -20.41 10.19 0.90
N ALA A 24 -20.79 11.40 1.35
CA ALA A 24 -21.67 12.29 0.61
C ALA A 24 -21.05 12.71 -0.73
N ALA A 25 -19.77 13.11 -0.72
CA ALA A 25 -19.06 13.51 -1.94
C ALA A 25 -18.90 12.34 -2.93
N GLN A 26 -18.63 11.13 -2.44
CA GLN A 26 -18.59 9.92 -3.29
C GLN A 26 -19.95 9.62 -3.90
N ASN A 27 -21.02 9.64 -3.11
CA ASN A 27 -22.38 9.41 -3.60
C ASN A 27 -22.81 10.47 -4.62
N PHE A 28 -22.44 11.74 -4.39
CA PHE A 28 -22.72 12.84 -5.31
C PHE A 28 -21.98 12.68 -6.64
N GLU A 29 -20.72 12.26 -6.62
CA GLU A 29 -19.95 12.00 -7.84
C GLU A 29 -20.49 10.78 -8.61
N ILE A 30 -20.92 9.72 -7.91
CA ILE A 30 -21.59 8.55 -8.54
C ILE A 30 -22.88 8.99 -9.24
N LEU A 31 -23.72 9.79 -8.56
CA LEU A 31 -24.96 10.30 -9.13
C LEU A 31 -24.68 11.22 -10.34
N ARG A 32 -23.63 12.02 -10.27
CA ARG A 32 -23.19 12.90 -11.37
C ARG A 32 -22.70 12.10 -12.59
N GLN A 33 -21.98 11.00 -12.37
CA GLN A 33 -21.54 10.11 -13.45
C GLN A 33 -22.75 9.40 -14.09
N ALA A 34 -23.72 8.96 -13.29
CA ALA A 34 -24.96 8.38 -13.81
C ALA A 34 -25.77 9.37 -14.68
N LEU A 35 -25.87 10.63 -14.25
CA LEU A 35 -26.55 11.70 -15.02
C LEU A 35 -25.78 12.14 -16.27
N SER A 36 -24.48 11.87 -16.33
CA SER A 36 -23.62 12.16 -17.49
C SER A 36 -23.74 11.08 -18.58
N GLU A 37 -24.19 9.87 -18.26
CA GLU A 37 -24.29 8.76 -19.21
C GLU A 37 -25.63 8.70 -19.98
N ASP A 38 -26.63 9.52 -19.63
CA ASP A 38 -27.94 9.58 -20.29
C ASP A 38 -27.95 10.26 -21.68
N THR A 39 -26.77 10.47 -22.29
CA THR A 39 -26.65 11.02 -23.66
C THR A 39 -25.93 10.05 -24.61
N ALA A 40 -26.39 8.80 -24.71
CA ALA A 40 -26.10 7.94 -25.85
C ALA A 40 -27.21 6.88 -26.05
N PRO A 41 -27.69 6.64 -27.28
CA PRO A 41 -28.72 5.63 -27.53
C PRO A 41 -28.12 4.23 -27.42
N SER A 42 -28.71 3.41 -26.55
CA SER A 42 -28.42 1.98 -26.44
C SER A 42 -28.87 1.21 -27.69
N PRO A 43 -28.08 0.24 -28.20
CA PRO A 43 -28.64 -0.94 -28.84
C PRO A 43 -28.78 -2.09 -27.81
N THR A 44 -29.73 -2.96 -28.13
CA THR A 44 -30.36 -4.03 -27.34
C THR A 44 -29.43 -5.05 -26.67
N PRO A 45 -29.89 -5.71 -25.57
CA PRO A 45 -29.06 -6.60 -24.76
C PRO A 45 -29.01 -8.03 -25.31
N SER A 46 -27.84 -8.66 -25.21
CA SER A 46 -27.68 -10.13 -25.30
C SER A 46 -27.24 -10.68 -23.93
N PRO A 47 -27.68 -11.90 -23.55
CA PRO A 47 -27.73 -12.32 -22.16
C PRO A 47 -26.38 -12.82 -21.63
N LEU A 48 -26.00 -12.37 -20.43
CA LEU A 48 -24.87 -12.91 -19.66
C LEU A 48 -25.35 -14.03 -18.72
N PRO A 49 -24.52 -15.06 -18.46
CA PRO A 49 -24.89 -16.23 -17.67
C PRO A 49 -24.98 -15.94 -16.15
N ALA A 50 -25.90 -16.65 -15.51
CA ALA A 50 -26.27 -16.51 -14.11
C ALA A 50 -25.08 -16.65 -13.13
N ARG A 51 -24.70 -15.53 -12.50
CA ARG A 51 -23.95 -15.54 -11.23
C ARG A 51 -24.94 -15.51 -10.06
N ARG A 52 -24.90 -16.54 -9.21
CA ARG A 52 -25.54 -16.53 -7.89
C ARG A 52 -25.05 -15.33 -7.08
N PRO A 53 -25.92 -14.47 -6.52
CA PRO A 53 -25.50 -13.47 -5.55
C PRO A 53 -25.16 -14.13 -4.21
N LEU A 54 -23.97 -13.81 -3.69
CA LEU A 54 -23.65 -14.01 -2.28
C LEU A 54 -24.52 -13.05 -1.45
N PRO A 55 -24.96 -13.44 -0.22
CA PRO A 55 -25.85 -12.60 0.57
C PRO A 55 -25.13 -11.32 1.02
N PRO A 56 -25.80 -10.15 1.00
CA PRO A 56 -25.24 -8.92 1.54
C PRO A 56 -25.13 -9.01 3.07
N PRO A 57 -24.10 -8.40 3.70
CA PRO A 57 -24.10 -8.25 5.15
C PRO A 57 -25.30 -7.40 5.54
N SER A 58 -26.16 -7.98 6.39
CA SER A 58 -27.34 -7.35 6.96
C SER A 58 -26.94 -6.12 7.79
N SER A 59 -27.06 -4.94 7.19
CA SER A 59 -27.07 -3.66 7.89
C SER A 59 -28.49 -3.08 7.81
N PRO A 60 -29.07 -2.63 8.94
CA PRO A 60 -30.44 -2.13 8.97
C PRO A 60 -30.54 -0.85 8.14
N ARG A 61 -31.51 -0.81 7.22
CA ARG A 61 -31.90 0.38 6.47
C ARG A 61 -32.27 1.49 7.45
N LEU A 62 -31.41 2.49 7.58
CA LEU A 62 -31.75 3.78 8.19
C LEU A 62 -32.04 4.76 7.05
N SER A 63 -33.31 4.85 6.66
CA SER A 63 -33.85 6.03 6.01
C SER A 63 -33.83 7.18 7.02
N ILE A 64 -32.72 7.90 7.10
CA ILE A 64 -32.62 9.16 7.86
C ILE A 64 -32.33 10.26 6.85
N SER A 65 -33.25 11.23 6.79
CA SER A 65 -33.13 12.51 6.09
C SER A 65 -31.72 13.10 6.24
N LEU A 66 -30.95 13.06 5.14
CA LEU A 66 -29.55 13.48 5.03
C LEU A 66 -29.42 14.85 4.34
N THR A 67 -30.33 15.78 4.62
CA THR A 67 -30.27 17.14 4.09
C THR A 67 -29.62 18.09 5.11
N LYS A 68 -28.30 18.12 5.14
CA LYS A 68 -27.52 19.34 5.39
C LYS A 68 -26.37 19.34 4.38
N SER A 69 -26.65 19.93 3.23
CA SER A 69 -25.77 20.03 2.07
C SER A 69 -24.41 20.63 2.43
N SER A 70 -23.34 20.06 1.89
CA SER A 70 -22.07 20.78 1.73
C SER A 70 -22.36 22.03 0.89
N THR A 71 -22.07 23.21 1.43
CA THR A 71 -22.22 24.47 0.69
C THR A 71 -21.39 24.42 -0.58
N LEU A 72 -21.99 24.74 -1.72
CA LEU A 72 -21.26 24.88 -2.98
C LEU A 72 -20.52 26.22 -3.00
N TRP A 73 -19.44 26.30 -3.78
CA TRP A 73 -18.68 27.54 -3.96
C TRP A 73 -19.58 28.66 -4.51
N ARG A 74 -20.42 28.33 -5.49
CA ARG A 74 -21.38 29.27 -6.11
C ARG A 74 -22.43 29.82 -5.13
N GLU A 75 -22.67 29.13 -4.03
CA GLU A 75 -23.68 29.51 -3.02
C GLU A 75 -23.10 30.48 -1.99
N LEU A 76 -21.78 30.73 -1.99
CA LEU A 76 -21.14 31.67 -1.08
C LEU A 76 -21.68 33.09 -1.32
N PRO A 77 -22.01 33.85 -0.28
CA PRO A 77 -22.58 35.20 -0.42
C PRO A 77 -21.71 36.15 -1.28
N GLY A 78 -20.38 36.02 -1.20
CA GLY A 78 -19.45 36.81 -2.01
C GLY A 78 -19.38 36.40 -3.48
N VAL A 79 -19.79 35.18 -3.82
CA VAL A 79 -19.74 34.63 -5.19
C VAL A 79 -21.10 34.80 -5.86
N ARG A 80 -22.19 34.43 -5.17
CA ARG A 80 -23.57 34.51 -5.67
C ARG A 80 -23.97 35.92 -6.12
N ASN A 81 -23.44 36.93 -5.44
CA ASN A 81 -23.76 38.33 -5.70
C ASN A 81 -22.77 38.99 -6.68
N SER A 82 -21.74 38.28 -7.16
CA SER A 82 -20.78 38.82 -8.12
C SER A 82 -21.30 38.67 -9.55
N SER A 83 -21.20 39.74 -10.35
CA SER A 83 -21.45 39.70 -11.80
C SER A 83 -20.45 38.81 -12.54
N GLU A 84 -19.25 38.62 -12.00
CA GLU A 84 -18.19 37.80 -12.59
C GLU A 84 -18.59 36.32 -12.65
N LEU A 85 -19.51 35.86 -11.79
CA LEU A 85 -20.02 34.49 -11.83
C LEU A 85 -20.75 34.19 -13.14
N GLU A 86 -21.47 35.16 -13.70
CA GLU A 86 -22.22 35.03 -14.95
C GLU A 86 -21.29 34.92 -16.17
N GLU A 87 -20.11 35.54 -16.10
CA GLU A 87 -19.09 35.53 -17.16
C GLU A 87 -18.30 34.22 -17.25
N LEU A 88 -18.24 33.44 -16.16
CA LEU A 88 -17.52 32.17 -16.12
C LEU A 88 -18.21 31.08 -16.93
N THR A 89 -17.41 30.33 -17.69
CA THR A 89 -17.89 29.12 -18.36
C THR A 89 -18.27 28.05 -17.33
N GLU A 90 -19.12 27.11 -17.73
CA GLU A 90 -19.53 26.00 -16.87
C GLU A 90 -18.32 25.16 -16.41
N ASP A 91 -17.30 25.00 -17.25
CA ASP A 91 -16.06 24.29 -16.88
C ASP A 91 -15.22 25.07 -15.85
N GLN A 92 -15.16 26.40 -15.97
CA GLN A 92 -14.49 27.24 -14.97
C GLN A 92 -15.21 27.21 -13.62
N ARG A 93 -16.55 27.27 -13.62
CA ARG A 93 -17.36 27.12 -12.41
C ARG A 93 -17.12 25.76 -11.76
N ARG A 94 -17.15 24.68 -12.53
CA ARG A 94 -16.86 23.31 -12.04
C ARG A 94 -15.45 23.18 -11.51
N LEU A 95 -14.46 23.79 -12.15
CA LEU A 95 -13.09 23.80 -11.67
C LEU A 95 -13.01 24.48 -10.30
N GLN A 96 -13.68 25.63 -10.12
CA GLN A 96 -13.73 26.33 -8.84
C GLN A 96 -14.46 25.54 -7.74
N GLU A 97 -15.53 24.82 -8.08
CA GLU A 97 -16.17 23.89 -7.14
C GLU A 97 -15.19 22.82 -6.63
N VAL A 98 -14.39 22.22 -7.52
CA VAL A 98 -13.38 21.21 -7.12
C VAL A 98 -12.28 21.85 -6.25
N ARG A 99 -11.85 23.08 -6.55
CA ARG A 99 -10.87 23.78 -5.70
C ARG A 99 -11.45 24.10 -4.33
N PHE A 100 -12.72 24.48 -4.27
CA PHE A 100 -13.43 24.74 -3.02
C PHE A 100 -13.68 23.45 -2.22
N GLU A 101 -13.90 22.32 -2.89
CA GLU A 101 -13.98 20.99 -2.28
C GLU A 101 -12.70 20.67 -1.50
N VAL A 102 -11.51 21.04 -2.01
CA VAL A 102 -10.24 20.88 -1.27
C VAL A 102 -10.29 21.60 0.07
N VAL A 103 -10.78 22.85 0.10
CA VAL A 103 -10.84 23.69 1.30
C VAL A 103 -11.88 23.18 2.29
N THR A 104 -13.12 22.98 1.84
CA THR A 104 -14.24 22.51 2.69
C THR A 104 -13.99 21.11 3.25
N SER A 105 -13.39 20.22 2.46
CA SER A 105 -13.00 18.89 2.93
C SER A 105 -11.83 18.94 3.92
N GLU A 106 -10.88 19.87 3.79
CA GLU A 106 -9.81 20.06 4.78
C GLU A 106 -10.36 20.61 6.10
N ALA A 107 -11.30 21.55 6.06
CA ALA A 107 -11.97 22.06 7.26
C ALA A 107 -12.69 20.95 8.02
N SER A 108 -13.44 20.11 7.28
CA SER A 108 -14.12 18.93 7.83
C SER A 108 -13.13 17.92 8.42
N TYR A 109 -11.99 17.73 7.76
CA TYR A 109 -10.91 16.85 8.24
C TYR A 109 -10.28 17.38 9.53
N CYS A 110 -9.91 18.65 9.57
CA CYS A 110 -9.35 19.30 10.77
C CYS A 110 -10.32 19.20 11.96
N ARG A 111 -11.63 19.39 11.74
CA ARG A 111 -12.66 19.17 12.76
C ARG A 111 -12.66 17.73 13.29
N SER A 112 -12.61 16.73 12.40
CA SER A 112 -12.52 15.33 12.84
C SER A 112 -11.22 15.04 13.61
N LEU A 113 -10.10 15.66 13.24
CA LEU A 113 -8.83 15.57 13.97
C LEU A 113 -8.91 16.24 15.35
N ASP A 114 -9.59 17.39 15.45
CA ASP A 114 -9.83 18.05 16.73
C ASP A 114 -10.62 17.14 17.68
N ILE A 115 -11.65 16.46 17.18
CA ILE A 115 -12.45 15.54 17.98
C ILE A 115 -11.59 14.40 18.51
N VAL A 116 -10.82 13.72 17.66
CA VAL A 116 -10.01 12.59 18.14
C VAL A 116 -8.93 13.03 19.13
N VAL A 117 -8.31 14.20 18.92
CA VAL A 117 -7.28 14.72 19.83
C VAL A 117 -7.88 15.24 21.14
N GLU A 118 -8.90 16.08 21.10
CA GLU A 118 -9.46 16.72 22.29
C GLU A 118 -10.33 15.75 23.11
N HIS A 119 -11.12 14.88 22.46
CA HIS A 119 -12.08 14.01 23.14
C HIS A 119 -11.48 12.66 23.55
N PHE A 120 -10.55 12.09 22.76
CA PHE A 120 -9.94 10.81 23.07
C PHE A 120 -8.52 10.95 23.59
N VAL A 121 -7.60 11.54 22.81
CA VAL A 121 -6.16 11.60 23.19
C VAL A 121 -5.95 12.36 24.52
N LYS A 122 -6.66 13.47 24.73
CA LYS A 122 -6.57 14.28 25.95
C LYS A 122 -7.50 13.83 27.08
N SER A 123 -8.26 12.75 26.90
CA SER A 123 -9.14 12.23 27.96
C SER A 123 -8.30 11.72 29.14
N LYS A 124 -8.45 12.36 30.30
CA LYS A 124 -7.77 11.93 31.54
C LYS A 124 -8.17 10.51 31.95
N GLN A 125 -9.45 10.15 31.76
CA GLN A 125 -9.97 8.82 32.10
C GLN A 125 -9.34 7.75 31.20
N LEU A 126 -9.20 8.03 29.91
CA LEU A 126 -8.56 7.10 28.97
C LEU A 126 -7.05 7.02 29.21
N GLY A 127 -6.40 8.18 29.43
CA GLY A 127 -4.96 8.27 29.69
C GLY A 127 -4.53 7.54 30.95
N ALA A 128 -5.34 7.51 32.00
CA ALA A 128 -5.05 6.78 33.24
C ALA A 128 -5.05 5.24 33.05
N LEU A 129 -5.66 4.73 31.98
CA LEU A 129 -5.75 3.31 31.67
C LEU A 129 -4.70 2.83 30.67
N LEU A 130 -3.89 3.75 30.12
CA LEU A 130 -2.92 3.47 29.08
C LEU A 130 -1.50 3.63 29.62
N GLY A 131 -0.68 2.59 29.47
CA GLY A 131 0.77 2.72 29.63
C GLY A 131 1.38 3.61 28.54
N ASN A 132 2.60 4.12 28.78
CA ASN A 132 3.28 4.99 27.82
C ASN A 132 3.43 4.36 26.44
N GLN A 133 3.74 3.06 26.37
CA GLN A 133 3.88 2.31 25.12
C GLN A 133 2.54 2.20 24.38
N ASP A 134 1.47 1.78 25.06
CA ASP A 134 0.14 1.64 24.46
C ASP A 134 -0.41 2.97 23.97
N ARG A 135 -0.17 4.06 24.72
CA ARG A 135 -0.54 5.42 24.29
C ARG A 135 0.21 5.81 23.01
N ASN A 136 1.52 5.56 22.96
CA ASN A 136 2.36 5.90 21.81
C ASN A 136 1.99 5.05 20.59
N TRP A 137 1.66 3.78 20.76
CA TRP A 137 1.22 2.93 19.65
C TRP A 137 -0.20 3.24 19.19
N LEU A 138 -1.14 3.46 20.09
CA LEU A 138 -2.55 3.72 19.75
C LEU A 138 -2.76 5.06 19.04
N PHE A 139 -2.09 6.12 19.52
CA PHE A 139 -2.30 7.47 18.99
C PHE A 139 -1.14 7.97 18.12
N SER A 140 0.01 7.29 18.12
CA SER A 140 1.17 7.63 17.27
C SER A 140 1.47 9.13 17.30
N ARG A 141 1.67 9.74 16.13
CA ARG A 141 1.89 11.19 15.95
C ARG A 141 0.63 11.97 15.58
N LEU A 142 -0.55 11.57 16.06
CA LEU A 142 -1.82 12.20 15.66
C LEU A 142 -1.89 13.71 15.97
N ALA A 143 -1.25 14.15 17.05
CA ALA A 143 -1.17 15.57 17.39
C ALA A 143 -0.36 16.36 16.34
N ASP A 144 0.71 15.78 15.79
CA ASP A 144 1.51 16.39 14.73
C ASP A 144 0.72 16.44 13.43
N VAL A 145 -0.01 15.36 13.09
CA VAL A 145 -0.91 15.30 11.93
C VAL A 145 -1.95 16.42 12.00
N ARG A 146 -2.57 16.60 13.17
CA ARG A 146 -3.50 17.70 13.43
C ARG A 146 -2.85 19.06 13.21
N ALA A 147 -1.67 19.30 13.79
CA ALA A 147 -0.99 20.58 13.69
C ALA A 147 -0.63 20.95 12.24
N ILE A 148 -0.14 19.98 11.45
CA ILE A 148 0.21 20.24 10.06
C ILE A 148 -1.03 20.45 9.17
N SER A 149 -2.13 19.75 9.43
CA SER A 149 -3.39 19.93 8.70
C SER A 149 -4.03 21.27 8.98
N HIS A 150 -4.06 21.73 10.24
CA HIS A 150 -4.51 23.09 10.55
C HIS A 150 -3.63 24.15 9.89
N SER A 151 -2.31 23.96 9.90
CA SER A 151 -1.39 24.87 9.18
C SER A 151 -1.66 24.93 7.68
N PHE A 152 -2.08 23.82 7.08
CA PHE A 152 -2.45 23.75 5.66
C PHE A 152 -3.80 24.42 5.42
N LEU A 153 -4.81 24.13 6.24
CA LEU A 153 -6.13 24.75 6.18
C LEU A 153 -6.04 26.28 6.25
N SER A 154 -5.29 26.83 7.21
CA SER A 154 -5.14 28.28 7.34
C SER A 154 -4.57 28.93 6.08
N LYS A 155 -3.70 28.23 5.34
CA LYS A 155 -3.15 28.74 4.07
C LYS A 155 -4.14 28.66 2.92
N LEU A 156 -5.01 27.65 2.92
CA LEU A 156 -6.11 27.56 1.97
C LEU A 156 -7.16 28.65 2.22
N GLU A 157 -7.52 28.89 3.48
CA GLU A 157 -8.46 29.93 3.89
C GLU A 157 -7.95 31.33 3.54
N GLU A 158 -6.69 31.64 3.88
CA GLU A 158 -6.03 32.91 3.51
C GLU A 158 -6.10 33.17 2.00
N ARG A 159 -5.90 32.12 1.20
CA ARG A 159 -5.98 32.20 -0.27
C ARG A 159 -7.41 32.40 -0.77
N LEU A 160 -8.38 31.68 -0.20
CA LEU A 160 -9.79 31.81 -0.54
C LEU A 160 -10.31 33.22 -0.20
N GLU A 161 -9.92 33.75 0.96
CA GLU A 161 -10.30 35.10 1.39
C GLU A 161 -9.66 36.18 0.51
N SER A 162 -8.44 35.95 0.02
CA SER A 162 -7.75 36.91 -0.85
C SER A 162 -8.39 37.06 -2.25
N ASP A 163 -8.96 35.98 -2.79
CA ASP A 163 -9.61 35.97 -4.10
C ASP A 163 -10.62 34.83 -4.18
N ILE A 164 -11.85 35.11 -3.74
CA ILE A 164 -12.92 34.11 -3.71
C ILE A 164 -13.32 33.63 -5.12
N MET A 165 -13.06 34.42 -6.16
CA MET A 165 -13.52 34.15 -7.51
C MET A 165 -12.53 33.31 -8.32
N SER A 166 -11.22 33.51 -8.14
CA SER A 166 -10.19 32.88 -8.97
C SER A 166 -9.08 32.14 -8.20
N PHE A 167 -9.25 31.88 -6.89
CA PHE A 167 -8.23 31.21 -6.07
C PHE A 167 -7.73 29.86 -6.62
N THR A 168 -6.45 29.57 -6.36
CA THR A 168 -5.79 28.30 -6.69
C THR A 168 -5.31 27.57 -5.43
N VAL A 169 -5.24 26.25 -5.48
CA VAL A 169 -4.87 25.40 -4.32
C VAL A 169 -3.63 24.53 -4.55
N CYS A 170 -3.29 24.23 -5.81
CA CYS A 170 -2.24 23.27 -6.15
C CYS A 170 -0.83 23.75 -5.76
N ASP A 171 -0.54 25.05 -5.83
CA ASP A 171 0.76 25.59 -5.40
C ASP A 171 0.95 25.43 -3.88
N ILE A 172 -0.12 25.63 -3.11
CA ILE A 172 -0.13 25.46 -1.65
C ILE A 172 0.09 23.99 -1.28
N ILE A 173 -0.62 23.08 -1.95
CA ILE A 173 -0.47 21.63 -1.78
C ILE A 173 0.97 21.21 -2.09
N ALA A 174 1.52 21.63 -3.22
CA ALA A 174 2.89 21.31 -3.61
C ALA A 174 3.92 21.78 -2.57
N LYS A 175 3.74 23.01 -2.04
CA LYS A 175 4.59 23.56 -0.96
C LYS A 175 4.46 22.77 0.35
N HIS A 176 3.27 22.24 0.68
CA HIS A 176 3.02 21.50 1.92
C HIS A 176 3.45 20.02 1.87
N CYS A 177 3.57 19.41 0.69
CA CYS A 177 3.87 17.98 0.55
C CYS A 177 5.12 17.54 1.33
N GLN A 178 6.19 18.34 1.36
CA GLN A 178 7.40 17.98 2.12
C GLN A 178 7.13 17.91 3.63
N ARG A 179 6.31 18.82 4.18
CA ARG A 179 5.92 18.80 5.59
C ARG A 179 4.94 17.67 5.88
N PHE A 180 4.01 17.38 4.97
CA PHE A 180 3.14 16.21 5.08
C PHE A 180 3.95 14.92 5.14
N LYS A 181 4.96 14.75 4.28
CA LYS A 181 5.83 13.58 4.30
C LYS A 181 6.42 13.32 5.68
N MET A 182 6.96 14.34 6.35
CA MET A 182 7.61 14.20 7.66
C MET A 182 6.68 13.72 8.79
N VAL A 183 5.37 13.89 8.63
CA VAL A 183 4.38 13.61 9.67
C VAL A 183 3.50 12.41 9.31
N TYR A 184 3.00 12.36 8.08
CA TYR A 184 2.11 11.30 7.61
C TYR A 184 2.85 9.99 7.41
N VAL A 185 4.08 9.99 6.83
CA VAL A 185 4.81 8.73 6.60
C VAL A 185 5.00 7.96 7.91
N PRO A 186 5.58 8.53 9.00
CA PRO A 186 5.71 7.81 10.26
C PRO A 186 4.37 7.39 10.88
N TYR A 187 3.32 8.20 10.73
CA TYR A 187 2.01 7.87 11.25
C TYR A 187 1.43 6.62 10.55
N LEU A 188 1.49 6.60 9.21
CA LEU A 188 0.99 5.51 8.37
C LEU A 188 1.80 4.23 8.53
N THR A 189 3.12 4.34 8.67
CA THR A 189 3.99 3.19 8.99
C THR A 189 3.56 2.50 10.28
N ASN A 190 3.03 3.24 11.25
CA ASN A 190 2.57 2.70 12.52
C ASN A 190 1.10 2.24 12.54
N GLN A 191 0.38 2.29 11.42
CA GLN A 191 -1.07 2.03 11.39
C GLN A 191 -1.42 0.59 11.82
N SER A 192 -0.57 -0.40 11.49
CA SER A 192 -0.75 -1.79 11.92
C SER A 192 -0.65 -1.93 13.44
N TYR A 193 0.32 -1.26 14.07
CA TYR A 193 0.46 -1.25 15.54
C TYR A 193 -0.70 -0.53 16.21
N GLN A 194 -1.20 0.57 15.63
CA GLN A 194 -2.39 1.26 16.12
C GLN A 194 -3.59 0.33 16.15
N ASP A 195 -3.85 -0.40 15.05
CA ASP A 195 -4.98 -1.32 14.94
C ASP A 195 -4.84 -2.51 15.90
N ALA A 196 -3.66 -3.15 15.93
CA ALA A 196 -3.38 -4.26 16.84
C ALA A 196 -3.52 -3.85 18.30
N THR A 197 -2.99 -2.68 18.68
CA THR A 197 -3.09 -2.14 20.04
C THR A 197 -4.54 -1.82 20.40
N TYR A 198 -5.29 -1.20 19.49
CA TYR A 198 -6.72 -0.94 19.69
C TYR A 198 -7.50 -2.23 19.92
N GLN A 199 -7.34 -3.23 19.05
CA GLN A 199 -8.04 -4.52 19.18
C GLN A 199 -7.67 -5.22 20.49
N ARG A 200 -6.37 -5.29 20.81
CA ARG A 200 -5.88 -5.89 22.05
C ARG A 200 -6.50 -5.21 23.28
N LEU A 201 -6.47 -3.88 23.34
CA LEU A 201 -7.03 -3.12 24.47
C LEU A 201 -8.56 -3.27 24.59
N MET A 202 -9.28 -3.33 23.46
CA MET A 202 -10.73 -3.55 23.46
C MET A 202 -11.11 -4.95 23.97
N ASN A 203 -10.25 -5.95 23.77
CA ASN A 203 -10.50 -7.33 24.19
C ASN A 203 -10.00 -7.62 25.61
N GLU A 204 -8.80 -7.15 25.96
CA GLU A 204 -8.11 -7.51 27.20
C GLU A 204 -8.33 -6.51 28.35
N ASN A 205 -8.71 -5.26 28.06
CA ASN A 205 -8.88 -4.21 29.06
C ASN A 205 -10.35 -3.73 29.14
N PRO A 206 -11.17 -4.30 30.04
CA PRO A 206 -12.57 -3.92 30.20
C PRO A 206 -12.77 -2.45 30.59
N GLY A 207 -11.83 -1.87 31.32
CA GLY A 207 -11.85 -0.45 31.70
C GLY A 207 -11.69 0.45 30.48
N PHE A 208 -10.71 0.15 29.63
CA PHE A 208 -10.49 0.86 28.37
C PHE A 208 -11.73 0.77 27.47
N LYS A 209 -12.25 -0.44 27.25
CA LYS A 209 -13.47 -0.66 26.46
C LYS A 209 -14.64 0.19 26.96
N ARG A 210 -14.92 0.16 28.26
CA ARG A 210 -16.03 0.94 28.86
C ARG A 210 -15.86 2.45 28.63
N ILE A 211 -14.65 2.98 28.81
CA ILE A 211 -14.39 4.41 28.61
C ILE A 211 -14.48 4.79 27.13
N VAL A 212 -13.93 3.99 26.22
CA VAL A 212 -14.03 4.23 24.77
C VAL A 212 -15.50 4.23 24.33
N GLU A 213 -16.28 3.21 24.68
CA GLU A 213 -17.71 3.15 24.35
C GLU A 213 -18.50 4.34 24.93
N LYS A 214 -18.13 4.80 26.14
CA LYS A 214 -18.73 6.01 26.73
C LYS A 214 -18.38 7.27 25.93
N LEU A 215 -17.11 7.40 25.51
CA LEU A 215 -16.66 8.54 24.71
C LEU A 215 -17.33 8.54 23.33
N GLU A 216 -17.46 7.38 22.68
CA GLU A 216 -18.09 7.22 21.36
C GLU A 216 -19.59 7.57 21.35
N ARG A 217 -20.29 7.44 22.48
CA ARG A 217 -21.69 7.87 22.64
C ARG A 217 -21.85 9.40 22.68
N SER A 218 -20.76 10.15 22.82
CA SER A 218 -20.79 11.61 22.80
C SER A 218 -21.36 12.10 21.46
N PRO A 219 -22.28 13.09 21.47
CA PRO A 219 -22.85 13.62 20.24
C PRO A 219 -21.80 14.24 19.31
N VAL A 220 -20.66 14.68 19.88
CA VAL A 220 -19.54 15.25 19.12
C VAL A 220 -18.93 14.22 18.15
N CYS A 221 -18.98 12.92 18.48
CA CYS A 221 -18.50 11.83 17.64
C CYS A 221 -19.46 11.45 16.51
N GLN A 222 -20.72 11.94 16.54
CA GLN A 222 -21.75 11.63 15.54
C GLN A 222 -21.87 10.13 15.21
N ARG A 223 -21.82 9.28 16.25
CA ARG A 223 -21.88 7.80 16.17
C ARG A 223 -20.71 7.13 15.47
N LEU A 224 -19.61 7.85 15.23
CA LEU A 224 -18.39 7.27 14.68
C LEU A 224 -17.51 6.68 15.79
N PRO A 225 -17.00 5.45 15.64
CA PRO A 225 -16.11 4.82 16.63
C PRO A 225 -14.70 5.42 16.55
N LEU A 226 -13.91 5.31 17.62
CA LEU A 226 -12.53 5.81 17.69
C LEU A 226 -11.68 5.31 16.52
N ARG A 227 -11.78 4.01 16.20
CA ARG A 227 -11.06 3.39 15.08
C ARG A 227 -11.28 4.11 13.75
N SER A 228 -12.47 4.66 13.52
CA SER A 228 -12.79 5.40 12.29
C SER A 228 -12.11 6.76 12.19
N PHE A 229 -11.70 7.35 13.32
CA PHE A 229 -10.89 8.57 13.33
C PHE A 229 -9.41 8.27 13.10
N LEU A 230 -8.90 7.15 13.65
CA LEU A 230 -7.49 6.76 13.53
C LEU A 230 -7.07 6.45 12.09
N VAL A 231 -8.00 6.05 11.22
CA VAL A 231 -7.73 5.77 9.79
C VAL A 231 -7.74 7.04 8.91
N LEU A 232 -8.23 8.17 9.42
CA LEU A 232 -8.44 9.37 8.61
C LEU A 232 -7.17 9.90 7.91
N PRO A 233 -5.97 9.90 8.52
CA PRO A 233 -4.77 10.40 7.83
C PRO A 233 -4.46 9.65 6.53
N PHE A 234 -4.69 8.33 6.50
CA PHE A 234 -4.55 7.53 5.28
C PHE A 234 -5.60 7.91 4.23
N GLN A 235 -6.85 8.06 4.65
CA GLN A 235 -7.95 8.46 3.77
C GLN A 235 -7.76 9.88 3.22
N ARG A 236 -7.20 10.80 4.02
CA ARG A 236 -7.02 12.18 3.59
C ARG A 236 -5.99 12.29 2.48
N ILE A 237 -4.84 11.66 2.64
CA ILE A 237 -3.75 11.82 1.67
C ILE A 237 -4.09 11.18 0.32
N THR A 238 -4.80 10.05 0.34
CA THR A 238 -5.34 9.40 -0.87
C THR A 238 -6.44 10.25 -1.51
N ARG A 239 -7.33 10.87 -0.73
CA ARG A 239 -8.37 11.76 -1.26
C ARG A 239 -7.81 13.04 -1.87
N LEU A 240 -6.79 13.64 -1.26
CA LEU A 240 -6.09 14.81 -1.82
C LEU A 240 -5.52 14.50 -3.22
N LYS A 241 -4.94 13.31 -3.42
CA LYS A 241 -4.50 12.87 -4.75
C LYS A 241 -5.65 12.89 -5.75
N LEU A 242 -6.80 12.29 -5.40
CA LEU A 242 -7.98 12.25 -6.29
C LEU A 242 -8.52 13.64 -6.63
N LEU A 243 -8.57 14.55 -5.64
CA LEU A 243 -8.98 15.94 -5.85
C LEU A 243 -8.05 16.66 -6.83
N VAL A 244 -6.73 16.53 -6.65
CA VAL A 244 -5.76 17.14 -7.57
C VAL A 244 -5.82 16.50 -8.96
N GLN A 245 -6.02 15.18 -9.07
CA GLN A 245 -6.27 14.54 -10.37
C GLN A 245 -7.50 15.12 -11.07
N ASN A 246 -8.57 15.39 -10.32
CA ASN A 246 -9.78 16.01 -10.87
C ASN A 246 -9.52 17.45 -11.36
N ILE A 247 -8.71 18.23 -10.62
CA ILE A 247 -8.25 19.55 -11.04
C ILE A 247 -7.45 19.45 -12.36
N VAL A 248 -6.44 18.56 -12.43
CA VAL A 248 -5.61 18.36 -13.64
C VAL A 248 -6.47 18.06 -14.87
N LYS A 249 -7.51 17.23 -14.72
CA LYS A 249 -8.44 16.88 -15.81
C LYS A 249 -9.27 18.06 -16.33
N ARG A 250 -9.42 19.12 -15.54
CA ARG A 250 -10.27 20.30 -15.84
C ARG A 250 -9.48 21.55 -16.15
N THR A 251 -8.19 21.57 -15.84
CA THR A 251 -7.30 22.67 -16.22
C THR A 251 -6.91 22.58 -17.69
N THR A 252 -6.88 23.72 -18.37
CA THR A 252 -6.43 23.82 -19.76
C THR A 252 -4.95 23.40 -19.89
N PRO A 253 -4.60 22.44 -20.76
CA PRO A 253 -3.22 22.01 -20.97
C PRO A 253 -2.29 23.15 -21.38
N GLY A 254 -1.02 23.08 -20.98
CA GLY A 254 0.00 24.08 -21.33
C GLY A 254 -0.03 25.37 -20.50
N THR A 255 -1.00 25.53 -19.59
CA THR A 255 -1.07 26.68 -18.67
C THR A 255 -0.12 26.52 -17.47
N ALA A 256 0.22 27.65 -16.84
CA ALA A 256 0.97 27.64 -15.59
C ALA A 256 0.20 26.87 -14.48
N GLU A 257 -1.13 26.97 -14.47
CA GLU A 257 -1.99 26.26 -13.53
C GLU A 257 -1.91 24.75 -13.73
N ALA A 258 -2.04 24.26 -14.96
CA ALA A 258 -1.90 22.84 -15.28
C ALA A 258 -0.52 22.30 -14.85
N THR A 259 0.55 23.10 -15.06
CA THR A 259 1.91 22.74 -14.63
C THR A 259 2.00 22.58 -13.11
N GLN A 260 1.40 23.51 -12.33
CA GLN A 260 1.35 23.41 -10.87
C GLN A 260 0.50 22.24 -10.39
N ALA A 261 -0.64 21.97 -11.03
CA ALA A 261 -1.52 20.86 -10.69
C ALA A 261 -0.83 19.50 -10.93
N ILE A 262 -0.14 19.33 -12.06
CA ILE A 262 0.66 18.13 -12.36
C ILE A 262 1.81 17.98 -11.35
N LYS A 263 2.49 19.07 -11.00
CA LYS A 263 3.54 19.05 -9.98
C LYS A 263 3.01 18.60 -8.62
N ALA A 264 1.89 19.17 -8.17
CA ALA A 264 1.25 18.78 -6.92
C ALA A 264 0.83 17.30 -6.92
N LEU A 265 0.29 16.81 -8.04
CA LEU A 265 -0.08 15.41 -8.21
C LEU A 265 1.13 14.48 -8.04
N LYS A 266 2.22 14.74 -8.77
CA LYS A 266 3.46 13.94 -8.68
C LYS A 266 4.02 13.90 -7.26
N LEU A 267 3.96 15.02 -6.53
CA LEU A 267 4.43 15.09 -5.14
C LEU A 267 3.55 14.27 -4.18
N LEU A 268 2.23 14.29 -4.36
CA LEU A 268 1.30 13.46 -3.58
C LEU A 268 1.48 11.97 -3.88
N GLU A 269 1.67 11.60 -5.15
CA GLU A 269 1.96 10.22 -5.56
C GLU A 269 3.25 9.71 -4.94
N LYS A 270 4.31 10.51 -4.98
CA LYS A 270 5.59 10.19 -4.31
C LYS A 270 5.42 10.00 -2.81
N LEU A 271 4.65 10.86 -2.14
CA LEU A 271 4.41 10.72 -0.70
C LEU A 271 3.67 9.43 -0.36
N ILE A 272 2.64 9.08 -1.14
CA ILE A 272 1.89 7.83 -0.95
C ILE A 272 2.82 6.62 -1.19
N GLN A 273 3.64 6.66 -2.23
CA GLN A 273 4.62 5.60 -2.51
C GLN A 273 5.62 5.44 -1.35
N GLU A 274 6.22 6.52 -0.88
CA GLU A 274 7.17 6.49 0.24
C GLU A 274 6.52 5.99 1.54
N SER A 275 5.23 6.24 1.74
CA SER A 275 4.47 5.67 2.88
C SER A 275 4.37 4.15 2.76
N ASN A 276 4.03 3.64 1.58
CA ASN A 276 3.95 2.20 1.31
C ASN A 276 5.32 1.52 1.42
N ASP A 277 6.37 2.16 0.92
CA ASP A 277 7.75 1.67 1.03
C ASP A 277 8.18 1.58 2.50
N SER A 278 7.86 2.60 3.30
CA SER A 278 8.16 2.61 4.74
C SER A 278 7.40 1.53 5.50
N ILE A 279 6.12 1.29 5.18
CA ILE A 279 5.32 0.18 5.74
C ILE A 279 5.98 -1.17 5.41
N THR A 280 6.39 -1.36 4.16
CA THR A 280 7.03 -2.60 3.69
C THR A 280 8.39 -2.81 4.36
N GLN A 281 9.18 -1.75 4.48
CA GLN A 281 10.46 -1.77 5.18
C GLN A 281 10.28 -2.12 6.67
N MET A 282 9.29 -1.54 7.34
CA MET A 282 9.00 -1.86 8.74
C MET A 282 8.68 -3.34 8.92
N LYS A 283 7.80 -3.90 8.09
CA LYS A 283 7.49 -5.35 8.11
C LYS A 283 8.73 -6.22 7.91
N SER A 284 9.62 -5.82 7.00
CA SER A 284 10.89 -6.53 6.79
C SER A 284 11.77 -6.48 8.05
N ILE A 285 11.87 -5.32 8.71
CA ILE A 285 12.63 -5.17 9.96
C ILE A 285 12.03 -6.03 11.07
N GLU A 286 10.71 -6.08 11.22
CA GLU A 286 10.04 -6.95 12.19
C GLU A 286 10.39 -8.43 11.99
N SER A 287 10.36 -8.90 10.73
CA SER A 287 10.76 -10.27 10.40
C SER A 287 12.21 -10.54 10.78
N LEU A 288 13.12 -9.58 10.55
CA LEU A 288 14.52 -9.71 10.97
C LEU A 288 14.69 -9.74 12.49
N VAL A 289 13.93 -8.92 13.23
CA VAL A 289 13.94 -8.92 14.70
C VAL A 289 13.43 -10.26 15.24
N SER A 290 12.33 -10.77 14.69
CA SER A 290 11.75 -12.07 15.04
C SER A 290 12.73 -13.22 14.79
N LEU A 291 13.44 -13.18 13.65
CA LEU A 291 14.48 -14.16 13.34
C LEU A 291 15.69 -14.01 14.26
N SER A 292 16.15 -12.79 14.53
CA SER A 292 17.28 -12.53 15.44
C SER A 292 17.03 -13.01 16.86
N ALA A 293 15.78 -13.06 17.32
CA ALA A 293 15.43 -13.62 18.62
C ALA A 293 15.43 -15.17 18.66
N LYS A 294 15.47 -15.82 17.49
CA LYS A 294 15.45 -17.28 17.33
C LYS A 294 16.77 -17.87 16.87
N VAL A 295 17.74 -17.02 16.53
CA VAL A 295 19.01 -17.42 15.92
C VAL A 295 20.16 -17.25 16.92
N ASP A 296 20.94 -18.31 17.07
CA ASP A 296 22.25 -18.29 17.72
C ASP A 296 23.35 -18.59 16.68
N PHE A 297 24.56 -18.05 16.87
CA PHE A 297 25.70 -18.26 15.96
C PHE A 297 26.75 -19.16 16.61
N GLU A 298 27.05 -20.30 15.99
CA GLU A 298 28.25 -21.10 16.31
C GLU A 298 29.47 -20.62 15.52
N CYS A 299 29.25 -20.01 14.35
CA CYS A 299 30.28 -19.35 13.56
C CYS A 299 30.47 -17.88 13.99
N ARG A 300 31.22 -17.10 13.20
CA ARG A 300 31.34 -15.65 13.37
C ARG A 300 29.95 -15.00 13.42
N THR A 301 29.72 -14.14 14.41
CA THR A 301 28.45 -13.43 14.59
C THR A 301 28.19 -12.44 13.46
N LEU A 302 26.96 -12.41 12.95
CA LEU A 302 26.49 -11.45 11.96
C LEU A 302 25.32 -10.62 12.55
N PRO A 303 25.39 -9.28 12.58
CA PRO A 303 24.25 -8.47 12.98
C PRO A 303 23.13 -8.62 11.94
N LEU A 304 22.01 -9.24 12.33
CA LEU A 304 20.91 -9.54 11.42
C LEU A 304 20.04 -8.33 11.09
N ILE A 305 19.87 -7.41 12.04
CA ILE A 305 19.02 -6.24 11.89
C ILE A 305 19.77 -5.17 11.09
N SER A 306 19.30 -4.87 9.89
CA SER A 306 19.82 -3.81 9.01
C SER A 306 18.68 -3.18 8.21
N GLN A 307 18.76 -1.87 7.96
CA GLN A 307 17.75 -1.13 7.19
C GLN A 307 17.69 -1.54 5.71
N SER A 308 18.78 -2.08 5.17
CA SER A 308 18.90 -2.51 3.77
C SER A 308 18.70 -4.01 3.57
N ARG A 309 18.65 -4.78 4.66
CA ARG A 309 18.51 -6.23 4.60
C ARG A 309 17.05 -6.63 4.49
N ARG A 310 16.75 -7.54 3.57
CA ARG A 310 15.42 -8.14 3.37
C ARG A 310 15.55 -9.63 3.10
N MET A 311 14.58 -10.40 3.58
CA MET A 311 14.47 -11.82 3.26
C MET A 311 14.14 -11.99 1.78
N VAL A 312 14.86 -12.87 1.09
CA VAL A 312 14.61 -13.24 -0.31
C VAL A 312 13.95 -14.61 -0.37
N ARG A 313 14.40 -15.56 0.44
CA ARG A 313 13.83 -16.90 0.52
C ARG A 313 14.31 -17.59 1.79
N GLU A 314 13.48 -18.42 2.39
CA GLU A 314 13.89 -19.30 3.47
C GLU A 314 13.31 -20.71 3.28
N GLY A 315 13.96 -21.72 3.87
CA GLY A 315 13.42 -23.07 3.85
C GLY A 315 14.45 -24.18 4.12
N PRO A 316 13.96 -25.40 4.38
CA PRO A 316 14.81 -26.56 4.61
C PRO A 316 15.39 -27.07 3.28
N VAL A 317 16.62 -27.57 3.35
CA VAL A 317 17.29 -28.33 2.28
C VAL A 317 18.12 -29.45 2.92
N THR A 318 18.44 -30.49 2.15
CA THR A 318 19.36 -31.54 2.62
C THR A 318 20.75 -31.28 2.06
N GLU A 319 21.74 -31.11 2.92
CA GLU A 319 23.16 -31.08 2.57
C GLU A 319 23.71 -32.51 2.45
N LEU A 320 24.41 -32.80 1.35
CA LEU A 320 25.10 -34.07 1.13
C LEU A 320 26.60 -33.89 1.41
N MET A 321 27.13 -34.50 2.48
CA MET A 321 28.52 -34.31 2.90
C MET A 321 29.53 -35.23 2.21
N ASP A 322 29.11 -36.39 1.71
CA ASP A 322 29.94 -37.32 0.93
C ASP A 322 29.09 -37.92 -0.21
N PHE A 323 29.70 -38.07 -1.39
CA PHE A 323 29.11 -38.68 -2.58
C PHE A 323 29.04 -40.21 -2.48
N SER A 324 29.74 -40.81 -1.50
CA SER A 324 30.07 -42.24 -1.49
C SER A 324 29.12 -43.10 -0.64
N LEU A 325 28.36 -42.52 0.30
CA LEU A 325 27.48 -43.26 1.22
C LEU A 325 26.22 -42.46 1.60
N LYS A 326 25.09 -43.16 1.81
CA LYS A 326 23.80 -42.56 2.21
C LYS A 326 23.76 -42.01 3.65
N ASP A 327 24.73 -42.33 4.49
CA ASP A 327 24.74 -42.00 5.93
C ASP A 327 25.35 -40.64 6.29
N THR A 328 25.66 -39.81 5.30
CA THR A 328 26.29 -38.49 5.50
C THR A 328 25.43 -37.35 4.95
N GLU A 329 24.11 -37.43 5.17
CA GLU A 329 23.17 -36.36 4.85
C GLU A 329 22.82 -35.56 6.11
N ARG A 330 22.68 -34.24 5.98
CA ARG A 330 22.27 -33.35 7.07
C ARG A 330 21.14 -32.46 6.61
N SER A 331 20.08 -32.38 7.41
CA SER A 331 19.04 -31.38 7.22
C SER A 331 19.55 -30.01 7.68
N VAL A 332 19.55 -29.03 6.78
CA VAL A 332 19.91 -27.65 7.07
C VAL A 332 18.77 -26.72 6.66
N TYR A 333 18.71 -25.55 7.26
CA TYR A 333 17.75 -24.50 6.97
C TYR A 333 18.49 -23.29 6.43
N LEU A 334 18.11 -22.85 5.23
CA LEU A 334 18.71 -21.70 4.57
C LEU A 334 17.86 -20.46 4.82
N HIS A 335 18.52 -19.37 5.20
CA HIS A 335 17.92 -18.03 5.19
C HIS A 335 18.71 -17.18 4.21
N LEU A 336 18.11 -16.90 3.05
CA LEU A 336 18.71 -16.05 2.03
C LEU A 336 18.17 -14.64 2.15
N PHE A 337 19.05 -13.71 2.47
CA PHE A 337 18.81 -12.29 2.36
C PHE A 337 19.31 -11.75 1.02
N ASN A 338 19.06 -10.48 0.75
CA ASN A 338 19.59 -9.79 -0.42
C ASN A 338 21.11 -9.61 -0.39
N ASP A 339 21.75 -9.69 0.77
CA ASP A 339 23.18 -9.44 0.97
C ASP A 339 23.95 -10.64 1.55
N TYR A 340 23.29 -11.55 2.27
CA TYR A 340 23.90 -12.73 2.90
C TYR A 340 23.04 -13.98 2.76
N LEU A 341 23.68 -15.15 2.71
CA LEU A 341 23.07 -16.46 2.94
C LEU A 341 23.50 -16.98 4.31
N LEU A 342 22.53 -17.40 5.14
CA LEU A 342 22.79 -18.17 6.37
C LEU A 342 22.49 -19.65 6.14
N ILE A 343 23.36 -20.50 6.68
CA ILE A 343 23.17 -21.95 6.75
C ILE A 343 23.01 -22.30 8.21
N SER A 344 21.85 -22.84 8.57
CA SER A 344 21.47 -23.08 9.96
C SER A 344 21.05 -24.52 10.21
N LEU A 345 21.24 -25.00 11.44
CA LEU A 345 20.60 -26.20 11.95
C LEU A 345 19.32 -25.79 12.68
N GLN A 346 18.19 -26.42 12.33
CA GLN A 346 16.94 -26.20 13.03
C GLN A 346 16.94 -26.98 14.34
N LYS A 347 16.65 -26.31 15.45
CA LYS A 347 16.51 -26.88 16.80
C LYS A 347 15.03 -26.99 17.17
N GLU A 348 14.75 -27.72 18.25
CA GLU A 348 13.41 -27.77 18.83
C GLU A 348 12.89 -26.37 19.20
N GLY A 349 11.58 -26.18 19.13
CA GLY A 349 10.94 -24.89 19.42
C GLY A 349 11.13 -23.83 18.33
N GLY A 350 11.58 -24.21 17.13
CA GLY A 350 11.72 -23.29 15.99
C GLY A 350 12.89 -22.30 16.11
N ARG A 351 13.90 -22.66 16.92
CA ARG A 351 15.17 -21.94 16.99
C ARG A 351 16.14 -22.46 15.92
N PHE A 352 17.12 -21.63 15.59
CA PHE A 352 18.12 -21.93 14.57
C PHE A 352 19.52 -21.69 15.12
N THR A 353 20.45 -22.57 14.76
CA THR A 353 21.88 -22.37 15.03
C THR A 353 22.60 -22.21 13.73
N VAL A 354 23.10 -21.00 13.47
CA VAL A 354 23.84 -20.67 12.26
C VAL A 354 25.23 -21.27 12.37
N ILE A 355 25.49 -22.24 11.51
CA ILE A 355 26.76 -22.96 11.42
C ILE A 355 27.71 -22.29 10.41
N ASP A 356 27.16 -21.55 9.44
CA ASP A 356 27.96 -20.78 8.50
C ASP A 356 27.12 -19.69 7.79
N HIS A 357 27.79 -18.70 7.23
CA HIS A 357 27.19 -17.67 6.40
C HIS A 357 28.17 -17.10 5.38
N SER A 358 27.67 -16.59 4.25
CA SER A 358 28.50 -15.95 3.23
C SER A 358 27.76 -14.81 2.55
N PRO A 359 28.47 -13.71 2.18
CA PRO A 359 27.90 -12.64 1.37
C PRO A 359 27.41 -13.18 0.03
N VAL A 360 26.26 -12.71 -0.44
CA VAL A 360 25.68 -13.14 -1.73
C VAL A 360 26.62 -12.83 -2.90
N SER A 361 27.43 -11.78 -2.81
CA SER A 361 28.44 -11.43 -3.82
C SER A 361 29.52 -12.48 -4.03
N GLU A 362 29.71 -13.39 -3.07
CA GLU A 362 30.70 -14.46 -3.11
C GLU A 362 30.08 -15.82 -3.50
N LEU A 363 28.75 -15.87 -3.67
CA LEU A 363 28.06 -17.12 -3.99
C LEU A 363 28.04 -17.36 -5.50
N ARG A 364 28.22 -18.61 -5.90
CA ARG A 364 27.89 -19.09 -7.25
C ARG A 364 27.06 -20.34 -7.15
N VAL A 365 25.95 -20.38 -7.88
CA VAL A 365 25.08 -21.56 -7.90
C VAL A 365 25.18 -22.29 -9.22
N GLU A 366 25.20 -23.62 -9.15
CA GLU A 366 25.32 -24.50 -10.29
C GLU A 366 24.17 -25.52 -10.28
N ASN A 367 23.47 -25.62 -11.41
CA ASN A 367 22.42 -26.61 -11.60
C ASN A 367 23.02 -27.96 -11.95
N CYS A 368 23.10 -28.88 -10.98
CA CYS A 368 23.59 -30.23 -11.24
C CYS A 368 22.54 -31.05 -12.01
N GLN A 369 22.84 -31.38 -13.26
CA GLN A 369 22.07 -32.31 -14.10
C GLN A 369 22.69 -33.72 -14.05
N LEU A 370 22.93 -34.26 -12.85
CA LEU A 370 23.47 -35.61 -12.73
C LEU A 370 22.38 -36.62 -13.12
N LYS A 371 22.49 -37.21 -14.31
CA LYS A 371 21.77 -38.41 -14.75
C LYS A 371 22.69 -39.62 -14.63
N LEU A 372 23.15 -39.96 -13.42
CA LEU A 372 23.99 -41.15 -13.24
C LEU A 372 23.46 -42.03 -12.11
N HIS A 373 22.79 -43.13 -12.50
CA HIS A 373 22.62 -44.41 -11.80
C HIS A 373 22.39 -44.44 -10.28
N SER A 374 22.01 -43.33 -9.65
CA SER A 374 21.76 -43.23 -8.21
C SER A 374 20.57 -42.27 -7.97
N LEU A 375 19.74 -42.64 -7.02
CA LEU A 375 18.33 -42.24 -6.84
C LEU A 375 18.08 -40.78 -6.42
N GLN A 376 19.05 -39.87 -6.53
CA GLN A 376 18.95 -38.52 -5.96
C GLN A 376 18.56 -37.48 -7.02
N LYS A 377 17.30 -37.05 -6.98
CA LYS A 377 16.73 -35.98 -7.82
C LYS A 377 16.90 -34.61 -7.14
N ASN A 378 16.76 -33.53 -7.91
CA ASN A 378 16.70 -32.15 -7.43
C ASN A 378 17.97 -31.63 -6.69
N LEU A 379 19.14 -31.99 -7.21
CA LEU A 379 20.43 -31.51 -6.68
C LEU A 379 20.90 -30.19 -7.30
N PHE A 380 21.50 -29.32 -6.50
CA PHE A 380 22.20 -28.12 -6.95
C PHE A 380 23.41 -27.86 -6.05
N ARG A 381 24.42 -27.17 -6.58
CA ARG A 381 25.65 -26.86 -5.85
C ARG A 381 25.75 -25.37 -5.60
N VAL A 382 26.11 -25.01 -4.36
CA VAL A 382 26.37 -23.62 -3.96
C VAL A 382 27.84 -23.51 -3.61
N HIS A 383 28.59 -22.81 -4.46
CA HIS A 383 29.98 -22.47 -4.22
C HIS A 383 30.05 -21.21 -3.37
N MET A 384 30.78 -21.30 -2.27
CA MET A 384 31.15 -20.22 -1.36
C MET A 384 32.66 -20.00 -1.48
N SER A 385 33.20 -18.92 -0.88
CA SER A 385 34.62 -18.56 -0.99
C SER A 385 35.60 -19.69 -0.66
N ASN A 386 35.29 -20.53 0.34
CA ASN A 386 36.21 -21.55 0.85
C ASN A 386 35.68 -22.99 0.73
N LYS A 387 34.46 -23.20 0.22
CA LYS A 387 33.85 -24.54 0.11
C LYS A 387 32.70 -24.56 -0.90
N ALA A 388 32.29 -25.75 -1.30
CA ALA A 388 31.07 -25.95 -2.08
C ALA A 388 30.11 -26.87 -1.32
N LEU A 389 28.84 -26.47 -1.26
CA LEU A 389 27.76 -27.24 -0.67
C LEU A 389 26.99 -27.96 -1.77
N LEU A 390 26.79 -29.26 -1.63
CA LEU A 390 25.86 -30.00 -2.46
C LEU A 390 24.53 -30.13 -1.74
N LEU A 391 23.48 -29.55 -2.32
CA LEU A 391 22.18 -29.42 -1.70
C LEU A 391 21.10 -30.15 -2.51
N ARG A 392 20.14 -30.74 -1.80
CA ARG A 392 18.97 -31.44 -2.34
C ARG A 392 17.69 -30.81 -1.81
N THR A 393 16.68 -30.69 -2.68
CA THR A 393 15.30 -30.35 -2.30
C THR A 393 14.35 -31.50 -2.58
N ASP A 394 13.21 -31.52 -1.91
CA ASP A 394 12.18 -32.54 -2.14
C ASP A 394 11.44 -32.32 -3.47
N ALA A 395 11.14 -31.06 -3.78
CA ALA A 395 10.45 -30.66 -5.01
C ALA A 395 11.42 -30.07 -6.05
N LEU A 396 11.08 -30.21 -7.33
CA LEU A 396 11.86 -29.60 -8.42
C LEU A 396 11.69 -28.08 -8.44
N SER A 397 10.46 -27.61 -8.18
CA SER A 397 10.16 -26.19 -8.00
C SER A 397 11.08 -25.56 -6.97
N ASP A 398 11.26 -26.19 -5.80
CA ASP A 398 12.15 -25.66 -4.76
C ASP A 398 13.60 -25.55 -5.19
N LYS A 399 14.13 -26.54 -5.93
CA LYS A 399 15.47 -26.46 -6.52
C LYS A 399 15.58 -25.26 -7.44
N LEU A 400 14.64 -25.11 -8.39
CA LEU A 400 14.69 -24.03 -9.37
C LEU A 400 14.49 -22.66 -8.70
N ARG A 401 13.64 -22.57 -7.67
CA ARG A 401 13.44 -21.37 -6.86
C ARG A 401 14.69 -20.96 -6.09
N TRP A 402 15.39 -21.93 -5.48
CA TRP A 402 16.68 -21.68 -4.83
C TRP A 402 17.74 -21.22 -5.82
N ILE A 403 17.89 -21.91 -6.96
CA ILE A 403 18.83 -21.52 -8.02
C ILE A 403 18.51 -20.09 -8.50
N SER A 404 17.26 -19.79 -8.83
CA SER A 404 16.86 -18.45 -9.28
C SER A 404 17.15 -17.38 -8.21
N SER A 405 16.85 -17.66 -6.95
CA SER A 405 17.07 -16.70 -5.85
C SER A 405 18.55 -16.43 -5.58
N LEU A 406 19.40 -17.46 -5.71
CA LEU A 406 20.85 -17.36 -5.53
C LEU A 406 21.58 -16.79 -6.74
N SER A 407 21.01 -16.86 -7.94
CA SER A 407 21.60 -16.35 -9.20
C SER A 407 21.42 -14.84 -9.39
N ARG A 408 21.15 -14.07 -8.33
CA ARG A 408 20.91 -12.62 -8.42
C ARG A 408 22.23 -11.85 -8.62
N PRO A 409 22.23 -10.73 -9.36
CA PRO A 409 21.09 -10.07 -9.99
C PRO A 409 20.66 -10.74 -11.31
N HIS A 410 19.35 -10.78 -11.57
CA HIS A 410 18.83 -11.20 -12.88
C HIS A 410 19.00 -10.08 -13.91
N ALA A 411 19.29 -10.44 -15.16
CA ALA A 411 19.31 -9.48 -16.26
C ALA A 411 17.94 -8.80 -16.40
N GLU A 412 17.92 -7.48 -16.61
CA GLU A 412 16.70 -6.75 -16.94
C GLU A 412 16.17 -7.23 -18.29
N ILE A 413 14.85 -7.40 -18.38
CA ILE A 413 14.21 -7.87 -19.61
C ILE A 413 13.98 -6.66 -20.49
N ASP A 414 14.57 -6.71 -21.68
CA ASP A 414 14.20 -5.81 -22.77
C ASP A 414 12.88 -6.27 -23.38
N PHE A 415 11.78 -5.60 -23.03
CA PHE A 415 10.45 -5.90 -23.55
C PHE A 415 10.34 -5.69 -25.06
N SER A 416 11.21 -4.89 -25.68
CA SER A 416 11.25 -4.74 -27.14
C SER A 416 11.72 -6.01 -27.84
N ALA A 417 12.55 -6.81 -27.16
CA ALA A 417 13.07 -8.09 -27.62
C ALA A 417 12.35 -9.31 -27.01
N ALA A 418 11.30 -9.12 -26.22
CA ALA A 418 10.62 -10.18 -25.48
C ALA A 418 9.50 -10.91 -26.27
N GLN A 419 9.48 -10.79 -27.59
CA GLN A 419 8.39 -11.33 -28.43
C GLN A 419 8.29 -12.86 -28.38
N ASP A 420 9.42 -13.55 -28.16
CA ASP A 420 9.47 -15.02 -28.14
C ASP A 420 9.13 -15.63 -26.77
N TYR A 421 9.07 -14.81 -25.72
CA TYR A 421 8.78 -15.30 -24.37
C TYR A 421 7.29 -15.62 -24.21
N PRO A 422 6.92 -16.83 -23.75
CA PRO A 422 5.53 -17.18 -23.50
C PRO A 422 4.89 -16.18 -22.53
N GLN A 423 3.61 -15.87 -22.73
CA GLN A 423 2.86 -15.03 -21.82
C GLN A 423 1.74 -15.84 -21.18
N MET A 424 1.54 -15.63 -19.89
CA MET A 424 0.44 -16.22 -19.14
C MET A 424 -0.37 -15.13 -18.45
N GLN A 425 -1.69 -15.29 -18.44
CA GLN A 425 -2.62 -14.42 -17.74
C GLN A 425 -3.06 -15.07 -16.43
N CYS A 426 -3.13 -14.29 -15.37
CA CYS A 426 -3.66 -14.72 -14.10
C CYS A 426 -5.19 -14.85 -14.15
N ILE A 427 -5.69 -16.08 -14.03
CA ILE A 427 -7.13 -16.38 -14.04
C ILE A 427 -7.72 -16.37 -12.63
N ARG A 428 -6.88 -16.55 -11.60
CA ARG A 428 -7.24 -16.57 -10.19
C ARG A 428 -6.16 -15.86 -9.38
N ALA A 429 -6.55 -14.87 -8.58
CA ALA A 429 -5.62 -14.15 -7.71
C ALA A 429 -4.78 -15.10 -6.84
N PHE A 430 -3.51 -14.77 -6.67
CA PHE A 430 -2.55 -15.52 -5.87
C PHE A 430 -1.85 -14.57 -4.90
N VAL A 431 -1.75 -14.96 -3.64
CA VAL A 431 -1.06 -14.19 -2.60
C VAL A 431 0.20 -14.96 -2.22
N ALA A 432 1.35 -14.32 -2.44
CA ALA A 432 2.67 -14.86 -2.13
C ALA A 432 2.77 -15.25 -0.64
N GLN A 433 3.27 -16.46 -0.39
CA GLN A 433 3.56 -16.99 0.94
C GLN A 433 5.04 -16.87 1.29
N GLN A 434 5.91 -16.73 0.28
CA GLN A 434 7.36 -16.54 0.43
C GLN A 434 7.83 -15.31 -0.36
N PRO A 435 8.95 -14.66 0.01
CA PRO A 435 9.39 -13.42 -0.63
C PRO A 435 9.85 -13.58 -2.09
N ASP A 436 10.16 -14.80 -2.54
CA ASP A 436 10.49 -15.11 -3.94
C ASP A 436 9.26 -15.40 -4.82
N GLU A 437 8.06 -15.44 -4.21
CA GLU A 437 6.80 -15.64 -4.91
C GLU A 437 6.20 -14.32 -5.40
N LEU A 438 5.50 -14.38 -6.54
CA LEU A 438 4.88 -13.24 -7.18
C LEU A 438 3.39 -13.21 -6.90
N SER A 439 2.94 -12.25 -6.08
CA SER A 439 1.50 -12.02 -5.87
C SER A 439 0.87 -11.45 -7.14
N LEU A 440 -0.24 -12.05 -7.59
CA LEU A 440 -0.94 -11.67 -8.82
C LEU A 440 -2.42 -11.40 -8.55
N GLU A 441 -2.94 -10.37 -9.20
CA GLU A 441 -4.37 -10.12 -9.29
C GLU A 441 -4.96 -10.73 -10.57
N LYS A 442 -6.29 -10.91 -10.59
CA LYS A 442 -6.95 -11.44 -11.80
C LYS A 442 -6.70 -10.50 -12.97
N ALA A 443 -6.35 -11.08 -14.12
CA ALA A 443 -5.95 -10.42 -15.36
C ALA A 443 -4.53 -9.84 -15.39
N ASP A 444 -3.73 -9.95 -14.32
CA ASP A 444 -2.29 -9.69 -14.40
C ASP A 444 -1.65 -10.59 -15.47
N ILE A 445 -0.70 -10.03 -16.23
CA ILE A 445 0.02 -10.75 -17.29
C ILE A 445 1.48 -10.89 -16.88
N ILE A 446 2.00 -12.10 -17.02
CA ILE A 446 3.41 -12.41 -16.77
C ILE A 446 4.11 -12.88 -18.05
N LEU A 447 5.36 -12.47 -18.18
CA LEU A 447 6.32 -13.01 -19.13
C LEU A 447 6.99 -14.22 -18.50
N VAL A 448 6.85 -15.40 -19.10
CA VAL A 448 7.33 -16.67 -18.54
C VAL A 448 8.81 -16.88 -18.86
N HIS A 449 9.62 -17.11 -17.82
CA HIS A 449 11.06 -17.41 -17.94
C HIS A 449 11.34 -18.90 -17.94
N GLN A 450 10.71 -19.61 -17.01
CA GLN A 450 10.87 -21.05 -16.87
C GLN A 450 9.66 -21.65 -16.14
N GLN A 451 9.50 -22.96 -16.32
CA GLN A 451 8.43 -23.74 -15.70
C GLN A 451 9.03 -25.00 -15.09
N SER A 452 8.57 -25.35 -13.90
CA SER A 452 8.91 -26.61 -13.24
C SER A 452 7.89 -27.69 -13.61
N SER A 453 8.30 -28.97 -13.58
CA SER A 453 7.41 -30.08 -13.89
C SER A 453 6.32 -30.31 -12.84
N ASP A 454 6.50 -29.76 -11.64
CA ASP A 454 5.55 -29.75 -10.51
C ASP A 454 4.71 -28.46 -10.49
N HIS A 455 4.43 -27.89 -11.67
CA HIS A 455 3.43 -26.85 -11.89
C HIS A 455 3.72 -25.50 -11.20
N TRP A 456 4.98 -25.09 -11.14
CA TRP A 456 5.35 -23.71 -10.82
C TRP A 456 5.94 -22.99 -12.02
N VAL A 457 5.66 -21.70 -12.11
CA VAL A 457 6.08 -20.84 -13.21
C VAL A 457 6.87 -19.68 -12.62
N GLU A 458 8.07 -19.45 -13.14
CA GLU A 458 8.80 -18.23 -12.91
C GLU A 458 8.48 -17.24 -14.02
N GLY A 459 8.13 -16.01 -13.65
CA GLY A 459 7.84 -14.97 -14.63
C GLY A 459 8.06 -13.56 -14.09
N THR A 460 7.99 -12.60 -15.01
CA THR A 460 8.01 -11.17 -14.70
C THR A 460 6.66 -10.56 -15.06
N ARG A 461 6.01 -9.91 -14.08
CA ARG A 461 4.75 -9.19 -14.31
C ARG A 461 5.00 -7.97 -15.21
N LEU A 462 4.16 -7.79 -16.22
CA LEU A 462 4.34 -6.73 -17.22
C LEU A 462 4.04 -5.32 -16.68
N SER A 463 3.15 -5.19 -15.69
CA SER A 463 2.71 -3.89 -15.18
C SER A 463 3.77 -3.16 -14.36
N ASP A 464 4.59 -3.88 -13.60
CA ASP A 464 5.54 -3.31 -12.64
C ASP A 464 6.92 -4.00 -12.63
N ARG A 465 7.15 -4.94 -13.56
CA ARG A 465 8.43 -5.65 -13.76
C ARG A 465 8.87 -6.51 -12.58
N HIS A 466 7.97 -6.81 -11.64
CA HIS A 466 8.31 -7.67 -10.52
C HIS A 466 8.44 -9.12 -11.01
N ARG A 467 9.59 -9.73 -10.69
CA ARG A 467 9.92 -11.12 -11.02
C ARG A 467 9.69 -12.02 -9.80
N GLY A 468 9.10 -13.19 -10.02
CA GLY A 468 8.96 -14.20 -8.99
C GLY A 468 8.27 -15.46 -9.48
N TRP A 469 7.91 -16.31 -8.53
CA TRP A 469 7.31 -17.62 -8.78
C TRP A 469 5.83 -17.66 -8.44
N VAL A 470 5.04 -18.39 -9.23
CA VAL A 470 3.60 -18.56 -9.03
C VAL A 470 3.16 -19.97 -9.46
N PRO A 471 2.17 -20.58 -8.77
CA PRO A 471 1.62 -21.86 -9.22
C PRO A 471 0.92 -21.74 -10.58
N GLN A 472 1.18 -22.68 -11.48
CA GLN A 472 0.57 -22.76 -12.81
C GLN A 472 -0.96 -22.85 -12.76
N SER A 473 -1.53 -23.39 -11.68
CA SER A 473 -2.99 -23.48 -11.48
C SER A 473 -3.71 -22.12 -11.39
N HIS A 474 -2.96 -21.03 -11.22
CA HIS A 474 -3.47 -19.66 -11.22
C HIS A 474 -3.33 -18.95 -12.58
N LEU A 475 -2.74 -19.63 -13.56
CA LEU A 475 -2.33 -19.06 -14.83
C LEU A 475 -2.96 -19.78 -16.02
N GLU A 476 -3.16 -19.03 -17.10
CA GLU A 476 -3.57 -19.55 -18.39
C GLU A 476 -2.68 -18.99 -19.50
N THR A 477 -2.24 -19.84 -20.43
CA THR A 477 -1.35 -19.44 -21.52
C THR A 477 -2.08 -18.58 -22.55
N ILE A 478 -1.52 -17.42 -22.86
CA ILE A 478 -2.01 -16.57 -23.95
C ILE A 478 -1.44 -17.10 -25.26
N THR A 479 -2.26 -17.77 -26.06
CA THR A 479 -1.85 -18.33 -27.36
C THR A 479 -1.93 -17.33 -28.51
N ASN A 480 -2.77 -16.29 -28.39
CA ASN A 480 -2.98 -15.31 -29.45
C ASN A 480 -1.81 -14.33 -29.58
N LEU A 481 -1.10 -14.38 -30.71
CA LEU A 481 0.07 -13.55 -30.98
C LEU A 481 -0.24 -12.04 -30.97
N ARG A 482 -1.41 -11.62 -31.49
CA ARG A 482 -1.80 -10.20 -31.52
C ARG A 482 -2.01 -9.66 -30.10
N VAL A 483 -2.62 -10.47 -29.23
CA VAL A 483 -2.79 -10.12 -27.81
C VAL A 483 -1.42 -10.01 -27.13
N ARG A 484 -0.52 -10.96 -27.37
CA ARG A 484 0.85 -10.91 -26.83
C ARG A 484 1.62 -9.67 -27.25
N GLN A 485 1.52 -9.27 -28.52
CA GLN A 485 2.16 -8.05 -29.04
C GLN A 485 1.55 -6.79 -28.43
N HIS A 486 0.23 -6.74 -28.30
CA HIS A 486 -0.47 -5.62 -27.67
C HIS A 486 -0.04 -5.43 -26.21
N ASN A 487 0.02 -6.52 -25.43
CA ASN A 487 0.46 -6.50 -24.04
C ASN A 487 1.89 -5.95 -23.89
N LEU A 488 2.82 -6.36 -24.77
CA LEU A 488 4.19 -5.86 -24.75
C LEU A 488 4.25 -4.37 -25.12
N ALA A 489 3.47 -3.94 -26.12
CA ALA A 489 3.42 -2.53 -26.51
C ALA A 489 2.89 -1.65 -25.38
N ASP A 490 1.90 -2.11 -24.62
CA ASP A 490 1.38 -1.38 -23.47
C ASP A 490 2.37 -1.35 -22.30
N ALA A 491 3.07 -2.46 -22.03
CA ALA A 491 4.15 -2.50 -21.05
C ALA A 491 5.30 -1.53 -21.39
N LEU A 492 5.63 -1.38 -22.69
CA LEU A 492 6.62 -0.41 -23.17
C LEU A 492 6.17 1.05 -22.98
N LYS A 493 4.88 1.36 -23.17
CA LYS A 493 4.34 2.70 -22.90
C LYS A 493 4.40 3.04 -21.41
N VAL A 494 4.06 2.08 -20.55
CA VAL A 494 4.15 2.26 -19.09
C VAL A 494 5.60 2.46 -18.64
N SER A 495 6.58 1.90 -19.36
CA SER A 495 8.00 2.09 -19.06
C SER A 495 8.58 3.44 -19.47
N THR A 496 8.02 4.08 -20.49
CA THR A 496 8.58 5.31 -21.09
C THR A 496 7.88 6.58 -20.61
N ALA A 497 6.79 6.43 -19.84
CA ALA A 497 6.05 7.49 -19.17
C ALA A 497 6.58 7.73 -17.74
#